data_AF-A0A6B2T2L1-F1
#
_entry.id   AF-A0A6B2T2L1-F1
#
_cell.length_a   1.000
_cell.length_b   1.000
_cell.length_c   1.000
_cell.angle_alpha   90.00
_cell.angle_beta   90.00
_cell.angle_gamma   90.00
#
_symmetry.space_group_name_H-M   'P 1'
#
loop_
_entity.id
_entity.type
_entity.pdbx_description
1 polymer ?
#
loop_
_entity_poly.entity_id
_entity_poly.type
_entity_poly.pdbx_seq_one_letter_code
_entity_poly.pdbx_strand_id
1 'polypeptide(L)'
;MEDGGRDGDEDVLPGDLRMARTLWPVLLASAVGLLPFTVFSTYLVPIADEAGSSVAAMGGLRGLGGLAALLVGTALAPVIDRV
;
A
#
# COMPACT_ATOMS: atom_id res chain seq x y z
N MET A 1 47.30 -19.63 14.35
CA MET A 1 47.53 -18.50 13.43
C MET A 1 46.24 -18.40 12.65
N GLU A 2 45.34 -17.57 13.16
CA GLU A 2 43.94 -17.50 12.77
C GLU A 2 43.83 -16.80 11.42
N ASP A 3 43.36 -17.54 10.42
CA ASP A 3 42.89 -16.99 9.16
C ASP A 3 41.37 -16.86 9.28
N GLY A 4 40.91 -15.62 9.40
CA GLY A 4 39.55 -15.28 9.78
C GLY A 4 39.14 -13.91 9.27
N GLY A 5 39.58 -13.56 8.06
CA GLY A 5 39.04 -12.43 7.31
C GLY A 5 37.61 -12.74 6.87
N ARG A 6 36.64 -12.48 7.74
CA ARG A 6 35.25 -12.30 7.36
C ARG A 6 35.01 -10.81 7.35
N ASP A 7 35.46 -10.18 6.27
CA ASP A 7 35.13 -8.79 5.96
C ASP A 7 33.61 -8.64 6.06
N GLY A 8 33.19 -7.80 7.00
CA GLY A 8 31.84 -7.29 7.06
C GLY A 8 31.60 -6.44 5.83
N ASP A 9 31.19 -7.08 4.74
CA ASP A 9 30.44 -6.43 3.67
C ASP A 9 29.04 -6.18 4.24
N GLU A 10 28.97 -5.28 5.23
CA GLU A 10 27.72 -4.81 5.81
C GLU A 10 27.05 -3.95 4.75
N ASP A 11 26.24 -4.61 3.93
CA ASP A 11 25.16 -4.08 3.08
C ASP A 11 25.17 -2.55 2.98
N VAL A 12 25.97 -2.01 2.06
CA VAL A 12 25.89 -0.59 1.70
C VAL A 12 24.52 -0.37 1.07
N LEU A 13 23.56 0.09 1.90
CA LEU A 13 22.20 0.37 1.47
C LEU A 13 22.27 1.24 0.21
N PRO A 14 21.72 0.78 -0.95
CA PRO A 14 21.74 1.58 -2.16
C PRO A 14 21.07 2.92 -1.88
N GLY A 15 21.72 4.04 -2.21
CA GLY A 15 21.18 5.36 -1.91
C GLY A 15 19.76 5.56 -2.45
N ASP A 16 18.95 6.33 -1.75
CA ASP A 16 17.50 6.49 -1.97
C ASP A 16 17.11 6.74 -3.43
N LEU A 17 17.91 7.51 -4.17
CA LEU A 17 17.73 7.76 -5.60
C LEU A 17 17.81 6.50 -6.46
N ARG A 18 18.73 5.58 -6.13
CA ARG A 18 18.89 4.30 -6.81
C ARG A 18 17.74 3.37 -6.45
N MET A 19 17.33 3.32 -5.18
CA MET A 19 16.15 2.57 -4.73
C MET A 19 14.87 3.07 -5.42
N ALA A 20 14.63 4.39 -5.43
CA ALA A 20 13.47 4.99 -6.06
C ALA A 20 13.41 4.74 -7.57
N ARG A 21 14.56 4.75 -8.26
CA ARG A 21 14.62 4.43 -9.70
C ARG A 21 14.30 2.96 -9.98
N THR A 22 14.73 2.05 -9.11
CA THR A 22 14.40 0.61 -9.22
C THR A 22 12.94 0.34 -8.90
N LEU A 23 12.39 1.01 -7.88
CA LEU A 23 11.02 0.80 -7.39
C LEU A 23 9.98 1.70 -8.06
N TRP A 24 10.39 2.62 -8.93
CA TRP A 24 9.52 3.60 -9.59
C TRP A 24 8.18 3.02 -10.10
N PRO A 25 8.14 1.86 -10.80
CA PRO A 25 6.87 1.32 -11.29
C PRO A 25 5.92 0.91 -10.15
N VAL A 26 6.48 0.33 -9.08
CA VAL A 26 5.73 -0.08 -7.88
C VAL A 26 5.27 1.14 -7.10
N LEU A 27 6.12 2.16 -6.97
CA LEU A 27 5.76 3.43 -6.33
C LEU A 27 4.63 4.13 -7.09
N LEU A 28 4.70 4.17 -8.42
CA LEU A 28 3.64 4.73 -9.26
C LEU A 28 2.34 3.93 -9.10
N ALA A 29 2.41 2.60 -9.20
CA ALA A 29 1.25 1.73 -9.02
C ALA A 29 0.63 1.92 -7.62
N SER A 30 1.47 2.04 -6.59
CA SER A 30 1.02 2.31 -5.21
C SER A 30 0.35 3.67 -5.09
N ALA A 31 0.93 4.72 -5.67
CA ALA A 31 0.35 6.06 -5.67
C ALA A 31 -1.01 6.09 -6.37
N VAL A 32 -1.11 5.48 -7.55
CA VAL A 32 -2.36 5.37 -8.31
C VAL A 32 -3.40 4.56 -7.53
N GLY A 33 -2.99 3.45 -6.91
CA GLY A 33 -3.88 2.63 -6.07
C GLY A 33 -4.35 3.35 -4.80
N LEU A 34 -3.56 4.26 -4.25
CA LEU A 34 -3.92 5.03 -3.05
C LEU A 34 -4.87 6.20 -3.34
N LEU A 35 -4.84 6.76 -4.57
CA LEU A 35 -5.61 7.95 -4.90
C LEU A 35 -7.10 7.85 -4.55
N PRO A 36 -7.85 6.78 -4.93
CA PRO A 36 -9.26 6.65 -4.59
C PRO A 36 -9.50 6.65 -3.08
N PHE A 37 -8.65 5.95 -2.33
CA PHE A 37 -8.72 5.91 -0.87
C PHE A 37 -8.50 7.29 -0.27
N THR A 38 -7.51 8.04 -0.77
CA THR A 38 -7.20 9.40 -0.30
C THR A 38 -8.36 10.35 -0.58
N VAL A 39 -8.89 10.39 -1.80
CA VAL A 39 -10.03 11.24 -2.17
C VAL A 39 -11.25 10.92 -1.31
N PHE A 40 -11.58 9.63 -1.16
CA PHE A 40 -12.69 9.22 -0.32
C PHE A 40 -12.49 9.61 1.16
N SER A 41 -11.24 9.70 1.64
CA SER A 41 -10.92 10.18 3.00
C SER A 41 -11.16 11.66 3.18
N THR A 42 -10.65 12.45 2.24
CA THR A 42 -10.71 13.91 2.33
C THR A 42 -12.12 14.43 2.10
N TYR A 43 -12.89 13.79 1.22
CA TYR A 43 -14.19 14.28 0.76
C TYR A 43 -15.37 13.44 1.23
N LEU A 44 -15.20 12.62 2.27
CA LEU A 44 -16.26 11.74 2.77
C LEU A 44 -17.56 12.48 3.08
N VAL A 45 -17.46 13.63 3.76
CA VAL A 45 -18.61 14.46 4.15
C VAL A 45 -19.35 15.04 2.92
N PRO A 46 -18.68 15.78 2.00
CA PRO A 46 -19.36 16.28 0.81
C PRO A 46 -19.89 15.18 -0.11
N ILE A 47 -19.19 14.04 -0.22
CA ILE A 47 -19.71 12.89 -0.98
C ILE A 47 -21.00 12.34 -0.36
N ALA A 48 -21.07 12.25 0.98
CA ALA A 48 -22.28 11.78 1.66
C ALA A 48 -23.45 12.75 1.45
N ASP A 49 -23.19 14.05 1.56
CA ASP A 49 -24.17 15.12 1.34
C ASP A 49 -24.74 15.08 -0.09
N GLU A 50 -23.87 15.01 -1.10
CA GLU A 50 -24.26 14.91 -2.52
C GLU A 50 -25.01 13.60 -2.83
N ALA A 51 -24.62 12.49 -2.17
CA ALA A 51 -25.27 11.19 -2.34
C ALA A 51 -26.62 11.08 -1.62
N GLY A 52 -27.06 12.13 -0.90
CA GLY A 52 -28.27 12.08 -0.07
C GLY A 52 -28.19 11.03 1.05
N SER A 53 -26.98 10.67 1.47
CA SER A 53 -26.69 9.60 2.42
C SER A 53 -26.04 10.17 3.68
N SER A 54 -26.14 9.45 4.79
CA SER A 54 -25.49 9.90 6.03
C SER A 54 -23.98 9.64 5.97
N VAL A 55 -23.22 10.53 6.62
CA VAL A 55 -21.78 10.37 6.86
C VAL A 55 -21.48 9.03 7.55
N ALA A 56 -22.36 8.59 8.46
CA ALA A 56 -22.23 7.30 9.14
C ALA A 56 -22.39 6.11 8.19
N ALA A 57 -23.35 6.15 7.27
CA ALA A 57 -23.55 5.11 6.27
C ALA A 57 -22.38 5.04 5.28
N MET A 58 -21.92 6.17 4.76
CA MET A 58 -20.75 6.21 3.86
C MET A 58 -19.44 5.84 4.58
N GLY A 59 -19.27 6.26 5.82
CA GLY A 59 -18.16 5.83 6.68
C GLY A 59 -18.16 4.33 6.94
N GLY A 60 -19.34 3.73 7.18
CA GLY A 60 -19.51 2.29 7.35
C GLY A 60 -19.13 1.49 6.10
N LEU A 61 -19.57 1.94 4.91
CA LEU A 61 -19.20 1.31 3.63
C LEU A 61 -17.69 1.31 3.38
N ARG A 62 -17.02 2.41 3.72
CA ARG A 62 -15.55 2.49 3.66
C ARG A 62 -14.88 1.49 4.60
N GLY A 63 -15.37 1.40 5.84
CA GLY A 63 -14.87 0.44 6.82
C GLY A 63 -15.01 -1.00 6.33
N LEU A 64 -16.19 -1.35 5.78
CA LEU A 64 -16.43 -2.64 5.15
C LEU A 64 -15.52 -2.88 3.94
N GLY A 65 -15.26 -1.84 3.13
CA GLY A 65 -14.29 -1.89 2.04
C GLY A 65 -12.87 -2.25 2.52
N GLY A 66 -12.45 -1.73 3.68
CA GLY A 66 -11.18 -2.09 4.32
C GLY A 66 -11.14 -3.56 4.75
N LEU A 67 -12.21 -4.07 5.37
CA LEU A 67 -12.31 -5.49 5.75
C LEU A 67 -12.31 -6.41 4.53
N ALA A 68 -13.04 -6.05 3.47
CA ALA A 68 -13.04 -6.78 2.21
C ALA A 68 -11.65 -6.81 1.58
N ALA A 69 -10.91 -5.69 1.61
CA ALA A 69 -9.55 -5.64 1.10
C ALA A 69 -8.60 -6.58 1.86
N LEU A 70 -8.73 -6.68 3.19
CA LEU A 70 -7.96 -7.64 3.98
C LEU A 70 -8.28 -9.09 3.57
N LEU A 71 -9.56 -9.44 3.49
CA LEU A 71 -9.98 -10.79 3.08
C LEU A 71 -9.46 -11.15 1.69
N VAL A 72 -9.61 -10.24 0.72
CA VAL A 72 -9.14 -10.43 -0.64
C VAL A 72 -7.62 -10.56 -0.66
N GLY A 73 -6.88 -9.67 0.01
CA GLY A 73 -5.41 -9.73 0.06
C GLY A 73 -4.89 -11.04 0.66
N THR A 74 -5.48 -11.49 1.76
CA THR A 74 -5.12 -12.78 2.39
C THR A 74 -5.44 -13.97 1.48
N ALA A 75 -6.58 -13.94 0.78
CA ALA A 75 -6.96 -15.02 -0.13
C ALA A 75 -6.11 -15.04 -1.41
N LEU A 76 -5.69 -13.88 -1.92
CA LEU A 76 -4.89 -13.75 -3.15
C LEU A 76 -3.39 -13.95 -2.93
N ALA A 77 -2.87 -13.72 -1.73
CA ALA A 77 -1.45 -13.93 -1.41
C ALA A 77 -0.89 -15.28 -1.93
N PRO A 78 -1.51 -16.45 -1.64
CA PRO A 78 -1.01 -17.74 -2.14
C PRO A 78 -1.22 -17.97 -3.65
N VAL A 79 -2.02 -17.14 -4.31
CA VAL A 79 -2.17 -17.17 -5.78
C VAL A 79 -1.01 -16.40 -6.40
N ILE A 80 -0.71 -15.22 -5.87
CA ILE A 80 0.41 -14.38 -6.30
C ILE A 80 1.74 -15.09 -6.07
N ASP A 81 1.93 -15.75 -4.92
CA ASP A 81 3.15 -16.53 -4.62
C ASP A 81 3.39 -17.69 -5.60
N ARG A 82 2.37 -18.10 -6.37
CA ARG A 82 2.46 -19.18 -7.35
C ARG A 82 2.69 -18.72 -8.78
N VAL A 83 2.66 -17.41 -9.07
CA VAL A 83 2.89 -16.83 -10.40
C VAL A 83 4.32 -16.32 -10.50
#